data_AF-A0A8T6RGF6-F1
#
_entry.id   AF-A0A8T6RGF6-F1
#
_cell.length_a   1.000
_cell.length_b   1.000
_cell.length_c   1.000
_cell.angle_alpha   90.00
_cell.angle_beta   90.00
_cell.angle_gamma   90.00
#
_symmetry.space_group_name_H-M   'P 1'
#
loop_
_entity.id
_entity.type
_entity.pdbx_description
1 polymer ?
#
loop_
_entity_poly.entity_id
_entity_poly.type
_entity_poly.pdbx_seq_one_letter_code
_entity_poly.pdbx_strand_id
1 'polypeptide(L)'
;MLRTISKEPVLNPISHFLAGYLIGRALDLRKEKLFLITLTSIISDFDVPFFYLITGFQNPSYFHAGITHTFLFGLIASILLSTIIFLFMRKNDDTIKANQLLYLIGCAFLGIILHFSMDLITTTNEYAIFHHVYFWPLWNFSFHLEYIFLSLNDPIIWILQLGINFLIIGFFLRDYFIMEKRPWNLFIKMDENAKISVLDKVLVILILIFYIYWQTSLILKIFGGETFDIVAFFVGIFT
;
A
#
# COMPACT_ATOMS: atom_id res chain seq x y z
N MET A 1 11.72 -22.35 -21.11
CA MET A 1 11.75 -22.53 -19.64
C MET A 1 10.93 -21.39 -19.05
N LEU A 2 9.64 -21.61 -18.80
CA LEU A 2 8.76 -20.60 -18.20
C LEU A 2 9.20 -20.42 -16.75
N ARG A 3 9.92 -19.33 -16.45
CA ARG A 3 10.14 -18.91 -15.06
C ARG A 3 8.76 -18.80 -14.42
N THR A 4 8.59 -19.50 -13.30
CA THR A 4 7.38 -19.42 -12.48
C THR A 4 7.12 -17.95 -12.20
N ILE A 5 6.02 -17.44 -12.75
CA ILE A 5 5.51 -16.09 -12.47
C ILE A 5 5.32 -16.05 -10.95
N SER A 6 6.21 -15.33 -10.28
CA SER A 6 6.10 -15.13 -8.85
C SER A 6 4.76 -14.44 -8.62
N LYS A 7 3.87 -15.09 -7.86
CA LYS A 7 2.67 -14.45 -7.35
C LYS A 7 3.07 -13.09 -6.79
N GLU A 8 2.43 -12.03 -7.27
CA GLU A 8 2.64 -10.73 -6.66
C GLU A 8 2.41 -10.84 -5.16
N PRO A 9 3.32 -10.31 -4.35
CA PRO A 9 3.17 -10.38 -2.92
C PRO A 9 1.91 -9.59 -2.57
N VAL A 10 0.92 -10.28 -1.97
CA VAL A 10 -0.31 -9.71 -1.34
C VAL A 10 0.01 -8.56 -0.36
N LEU A 11 1.28 -8.36 -0.02
CA LEU A 11 1.79 -7.34 0.87
C LEU A 11 2.10 -6.00 0.21
N ASN A 12 2.21 -5.92 -1.12
CA ASN A 12 2.47 -4.63 -1.78
C ASN A 12 1.39 -3.60 -1.40
N PRO A 13 0.08 -3.90 -1.49
CA PRO A 13 -0.96 -2.94 -1.13
C PRO A 13 -0.96 -2.59 0.37
N ILE A 14 -0.54 -3.51 1.24
CA ILE A 14 -0.48 -3.27 2.69
C ILE A 14 0.66 -2.32 3.03
N SER A 15 1.86 -2.50 2.48
CA SER A 15 2.98 -1.57 2.71
C SER A 15 2.66 -0.18 2.18
N HIS A 16 2.02 -0.12 1.03
CA HIS A 16 1.51 1.10 0.40
C HIS A 16 0.49 1.85 1.28
N PHE A 17 -0.47 1.13 1.85
CA PHE A 17 -1.43 1.68 2.81
C PHE A 17 -0.72 2.26 4.03
N LEU A 18 0.17 1.48 4.63
CA LEU A 18 0.86 1.88 5.84
C LEU A 18 1.79 3.08 5.58
N ALA A 19 2.44 3.14 4.42
CA ALA A 19 3.26 4.29 4.02
C ALA A 19 2.41 5.58 3.93
N GLY A 20 1.26 5.54 3.27
CA GLY A 20 0.33 6.68 3.19
C GLY A 20 -0.16 7.11 4.56
N TYR A 21 -0.53 6.15 5.41
CA TYR A 21 -0.91 6.42 6.81
C TYR A 21 0.21 7.15 7.55
N LEU A 22 1.44 6.63 7.54
CA LEU A 22 2.55 7.20 8.29
C LEU A 22 2.95 8.58 7.83
N ILE A 23 3.01 8.82 6.52
CA ILE A 23 3.30 10.16 6.01
C ILE A 23 2.18 11.12 6.40
N GLY A 24 0.92 10.69 6.32
CA GLY A 24 -0.19 11.48 6.82
C GLY A 24 -0.06 11.80 8.32
N ARG A 25 0.38 10.84 9.15
CA ARG A 25 0.66 11.06 10.58
C ARG A 25 1.83 12.03 10.79
N ALA A 26 2.91 11.90 10.03
CA ALA A 26 4.10 12.74 10.11
C ALA A 26 3.81 14.20 9.73
N LEU A 27 2.86 14.41 8.81
CA LEU A 27 2.36 15.71 8.40
C LEU A 27 1.23 16.25 9.31
N ASP A 28 0.93 15.57 10.42
CA ASP A 28 -0.18 15.85 11.33
C ASP A 28 -1.54 16.00 10.63
N LEU A 29 -1.76 15.21 9.58
CA LEU A 29 -3.05 15.12 8.92
C LEU A 29 -4.06 14.41 9.82
N ARG A 30 -5.31 14.88 9.77
CA ARG A 30 -6.41 14.34 10.58
C ARG A 30 -7.60 14.00 9.69
N LYS A 31 -8.40 13.03 10.14
CA LYS A 31 -9.71 12.65 9.58
C LYS A 31 -9.65 12.42 8.07
N GLU A 32 -10.39 13.21 7.30
CA GLU A 32 -10.60 13.02 5.87
C GLU A 32 -9.30 13.12 5.07
N LYS A 33 -8.36 13.98 5.51
CA LYS A 33 -7.05 14.16 4.86
C LYS A 33 -6.16 12.94 5.02
N LEU A 34 -6.14 12.39 6.24
CA LEU A 34 -5.37 11.19 6.57
C LEU A 34 -5.98 9.96 5.90
N PHE A 35 -7.32 9.85 5.86
CA PHE A 35 -8.00 8.82 5.10
C PHE A 35 -7.65 8.93 3.61
N LEU A 36 -7.72 10.13 3.04
CA LEU A 36 -7.49 10.35 1.61
C LEU A 36 -6.07 9.99 1.18
N ILE A 37 -5.04 10.45 1.87
CA ILE A 37 -3.64 10.09 1.54
C ILE A 37 -3.37 8.59 1.69
N THR A 38 -4.01 7.94 2.68
CA THR A 38 -3.88 6.49 2.92
C THR A 38 -4.62 5.68 1.84
N LEU A 39 -5.78 6.15 1.40
CA LEU A 39 -6.56 5.50 0.35
C LEU A 39 -5.87 5.67 -1.01
N THR A 40 -5.40 6.87 -1.33
CA THR A 40 -4.74 7.13 -2.61
C THR A 40 -3.35 6.50 -2.69
N SER A 41 -2.72 6.18 -1.55
CA SER A 41 -1.48 5.39 -1.57
C SER A 41 -1.68 3.93 -1.94
N ILE A 42 -2.91 3.42 -2.04
CA ILE A 42 -3.19 2.04 -2.49
C ILE A 42 -4.08 1.96 -3.73
N ILE A 43 -4.63 3.08 -4.20
CA ILE A 43 -5.68 3.03 -5.23
C ILE A 43 -5.18 2.49 -6.57
N SER A 44 -3.88 2.65 -6.85
CA SER A 44 -3.25 2.12 -8.06
C SER A 44 -3.24 0.58 -8.08
N ASP A 45 -3.15 -0.08 -6.92
CA ASP A 45 -3.24 -1.55 -6.79
C ASP A 45 -4.66 -2.11 -6.93
N PHE A 46 -5.69 -1.27 -7.13
CA PHE A 46 -7.06 -1.75 -7.30
C PHE A 46 -7.25 -2.56 -8.60
N ASP A 47 -6.34 -2.44 -9.57
CA ASP A 47 -6.36 -3.25 -10.79
C ASP A 47 -6.35 -4.76 -10.49
N VAL A 48 -5.55 -5.22 -9.53
CA VAL A 48 -5.45 -6.64 -9.17
C VAL A 48 -6.81 -7.24 -8.78
N PRO A 49 -7.52 -6.75 -7.73
CA PRO A 49 -8.84 -7.29 -7.38
C PRO A 49 -9.91 -7.00 -8.43
N PHE A 50 -9.83 -5.89 -9.16
CA PHE A 50 -10.77 -5.55 -10.22
C PHE A 50 -10.70 -6.52 -11.39
N PHE A 51 -9.50 -6.76 -11.93
CA PHE A 51 -9.30 -7.73 -13.00
C PHE A 51 -9.56 -9.14 -12.51
N TYR A 52 -9.24 -9.46 -11.26
CA TYR A 52 -9.61 -10.74 -10.67
C TYR A 52 -11.12 -10.99 -10.70
N LEU A 53 -11.93 -9.97 -10.37
CA LEU A 53 -13.39 -10.05 -10.39
C LEU A 53 -13.93 -10.22 -11.82
N ILE A 54 -13.31 -9.58 -12.81
CA ILE A 54 -13.81 -9.54 -14.19
C ILE A 54 -13.32 -10.73 -15.03
N THR A 55 -12.06 -11.15 -14.88
CA THR A 55 -11.45 -12.17 -15.75
C THR A 55 -11.54 -13.59 -15.18
N GLY A 56 -12.17 -13.76 -14.01
CA GLY A 56 -12.39 -15.08 -13.43
C GLY A 56 -11.09 -15.83 -13.17
N PHE A 57 -10.13 -15.17 -12.50
CA PHE A 57 -8.85 -15.76 -12.05
C PHE A 57 -7.81 -16.07 -13.14
N GLN A 58 -8.02 -15.67 -14.39
CA GLN A 58 -7.00 -15.85 -15.43
C GLN A 58 -5.94 -14.74 -15.35
N ASN A 59 -4.82 -15.06 -14.68
CA ASN A 59 -3.57 -14.29 -14.58
C ASN A 59 -3.73 -12.76 -14.35
N PRO A 60 -4.23 -12.34 -13.17
CA PRO A 60 -4.39 -10.91 -12.84
C PRO A 60 -3.07 -10.11 -12.88
N SER A 61 -1.93 -10.78 -12.66
CA SER A 61 -0.60 -10.15 -12.70
C SER A 61 -0.20 -9.61 -14.07
N TYR A 62 -0.85 -10.02 -15.18
CA TYR A 62 -0.63 -9.42 -16.50
C TYR A 62 -1.38 -8.10 -16.72
N PHE A 63 -2.21 -7.69 -15.77
CA PHE A 63 -2.95 -6.43 -15.82
C PHE A 63 -2.56 -5.47 -14.69
N HIS A 64 -1.80 -5.95 -13.71
CA HIS A 64 -1.10 -5.10 -12.76
C HIS A 64 -0.06 -4.25 -13.49
N ALA A 65 0.32 -3.11 -12.93
CA ALA A 65 1.24 -2.14 -13.53
C ALA A 65 0.71 -1.41 -14.79
N GLY A 66 -0.58 -1.54 -15.10
CA GLY A 66 -1.23 -0.93 -16.27
C GLY A 66 -1.58 0.55 -16.11
N ILE A 67 -2.72 0.96 -16.67
CA ILE A 67 -3.15 2.37 -16.69
C ILE A 67 -3.30 2.99 -15.29
N THR A 68 -3.60 2.17 -14.28
CA THR A 68 -3.71 2.52 -12.86
C THR A 68 -2.40 3.00 -12.24
N HIS A 69 -1.27 2.64 -12.85
CA HIS A 69 0.07 3.03 -12.40
C HIS A 69 0.66 4.15 -13.27
N THR A 70 -0.22 5.00 -13.83
CA THR A 70 0.18 6.17 -14.62
C THR A 70 -0.03 7.46 -13.83
N PHE A 71 0.80 8.46 -14.08
CA PHE A 71 0.66 9.80 -13.53
C PHE A 71 -0.70 10.41 -13.87
N LEU A 72 -1.18 10.18 -15.10
CA LEU A 72 -2.49 10.67 -15.53
C LEU A 72 -3.62 10.05 -14.71
N PHE A 73 -3.62 8.72 -14.52
CA PHE A 73 -4.59 8.07 -13.65
C PHE A 73 -4.49 8.62 -12.22
N GLY A 74 -3.28 8.71 -11.67
CA GLY A 74 -3.06 9.23 -10.33
C GLY A 74 -3.61 10.64 -10.13
N LEU A 75 -3.41 11.52 -11.11
CA LEU A 75 -3.97 12.87 -11.11
C LEU A 75 -5.51 12.86 -11.16
N ILE A 76 -6.09 12.08 -12.07
CA ILE A 76 -7.56 11.96 -12.21
C ILE A 76 -8.17 11.38 -10.93
N ALA A 77 -7.62 10.30 -10.40
CA ALA A 77 -8.05 9.65 -9.16
C ALA A 77 -7.97 10.62 -7.98
N SER A 78 -6.89 11.40 -7.89
CA SER A 78 -6.70 12.41 -6.85
C SER A 78 -7.78 13.49 -6.90
N ILE A 79 -8.09 14.03 -8.09
CA ILE A 79 -9.15 15.02 -8.28
C ILE A 79 -10.51 14.43 -7.92
N LEU A 80 -10.81 13.23 -8.42
CA LEU A 80 -12.11 12.57 -8.23
C LEU A 80 -12.37 12.26 -6.75
N LEU A 81 -11.46 11.56 -6.08
CA LEU A 81 -11.60 11.19 -4.68
C LEU A 81 -11.66 12.42 -3.76
N SER A 82 -10.83 13.42 -4.02
CA SER A 82 -10.85 14.68 -3.27
C SER A 82 -12.18 15.42 -3.44
N THR A 83 -12.74 15.41 -4.65
CA THR A 83 -14.04 16.03 -4.93
C THR A 83 -15.17 15.31 -4.20
N ILE A 84 -15.17 13.97 -4.20
CA ILE A 84 -16.17 13.17 -3.46
C ILE A 84 -16.10 13.47 -1.96
N ILE A 85 -14.90 13.42 -1.37
CA ILE A 85 -14.66 13.75 0.04
C ILE A 85 -15.11 15.18 0.35
N PHE A 86 -14.73 16.15 -0.49
CA PHE A 86 -15.10 17.55 -0.34
C PHE A 86 -16.62 17.77 -0.36
N LEU A 87 -17.33 17.14 -1.31
CA LEU A 87 -18.79 17.22 -1.39
C LEU A 87 -19.45 16.59 -0.17
N PHE A 88 -18.91 15.47 0.33
CA PHE A 88 -19.39 14.86 1.56
C PHE A 88 -19.15 15.75 2.79
N MET A 89 -17.98 16.36 2.91
CA MET A 89 -17.68 17.33 3.98
C MET A 89 -18.63 18.53 3.91
N ARG A 90 -18.78 19.14 2.73
CA ARG A 90 -19.63 20.31 2.51
C ARG A 90 -21.11 20.01 2.76
N LYS A 91 -21.59 18.82 2.40
CA LYS A 91 -22.96 18.38 2.70
C LYS A 91 -23.25 18.34 4.21
N ASN A 92 -22.24 18.08 5.03
CA ASN A 92 -22.36 17.98 6.49
C ASN A 92 -21.96 19.27 7.23
N ASP A 93 -21.26 20.18 6.55
CA ASP A 93 -20.75 21.43 7.11
C ASP A 93 -20.60 22.49 6.00
N ASP A 94 -21.50 23.48 6.00
CA ASP A 94 -21.50 24.56 5.01
C ASP A 94 -20.34 25.56 5.17
N THR A 95 -19.57 25.48 6.27
CA THR A 95 -18.42 26.36 6.51
C THR A 95 -17.17 25.94 5.73
N ILE A 96 -17.19 24.75 5.12
CA ILE A 96 -16.12 24.19 4.29
C ILE A 96 -15.92 25.04 3.03
N LYS A 97 -14.74 25.66 2.94
CA LYS A 97 -14.37 26.59 1.85
C LYS A 97 -13.81 25.85 0.64
N ALA A 98 -14.00 26.41 -0.56
CA ALA A 98 -13.53 25.83 -1.83
C ALA A 98 -12.01 25.61 -1.88
N ASN A 99 -11.20 26.43 -1.20
CA ASN A 99 -9.74 26.22 -1.13
C ASN A 99 -9.35 24.93 -0.41
N GLN A 100 -10.25 24.35 0.42
CA GLN A 100 -10.01 23.04 1.03
C GLN A 100 -10.00 21.91 0.00
N LEU A 101 -10.70 22.06 -1.14
CA LEU A 101 -10.64 21.09 -2.24
C LEU A 101 -9.21 20.99 -2.80
N LEU A 102 -8.54 22.12 -3.04
CA LEU A 102 -7.16 22.13 -3.53
C LEU A 102 -6.20 21.44 -2.53
N TYR A 103 -6.42 21.67 -1.24
CA TYR A 103 -5.65 21.01 -0.20
C TYR A 103 -5.89 19.49 -0.17
N LEU A 104 -7.14 19.04 -0.32
CA LEU A 104 -7.47 17.61 -0.43
C LEU A 104 -6.82 16.99 -1.67
N ILE A 105 -6.87 17.67 -2.83
CA ILE A 105 -6.20 17.24 -4.05
C ILE A 105 -4.70 17.07 -3.80
N GLY A 106 -4.05 18.02 -3.11
CA GLY A 106 -2.65 17.92 -2.73
C GLY A 106 -2.36 16.70 -1.84
N CYS A 107 -3.21 16.41 -0.85
CA CYS A 107 -3.07 15.23 0.00
C CYS A 107 -3.25 13.92 -0.78
N ALA A 108 -4.27 13.84 -1.64
CA ALA A 108 -4.53 12.67 -2.47
C ALA A 108 -3.36 12.40 -3.43
N PHE A 109 -2.88 13.47 -4.07
CA PHE A 109 -1.79 13.39 -5.03
C PHE A 109 -0.46 13.00 -4.36
N LEU A 110 -0.22 13.47 -3.14
CA LEU A 110 0.91 13.00 -2.33
C LEU A 110 0.83 11.49 -2.07
N GLY A 111 -0.37 10.95 -1.79
CA GLY A 111 -0.56 9.50 -1.63
C GLY A 111 -0.19 8.71 -2.89
N ILE A 112 -0.56 9.20 -4.07
CA ILE A 112 -0.14 8.60 -5.36
C ILE A 112 1.37 8.65 -5.54
N ILE A 113 2.01 9.78 -5.24
CA ILE A 113 3.47 9.90 -5.34
C ILE A 113 4.14 8.90 -4.39
N LEU A 114 3.61 8.73 -3.18
CA LEU A 114 4.11 7.74 -2.23
C LEU A 114 3.95 6.33 -2.78
N HIS A 115 2.84 6.04 -3.45
CA HIS A 115 2.62 4.76 -4.08
C HIS A 115 3.72 4.46 -5.11
N PHE A 116 3.88 5.32 -6.11
CA PHE A 116 4.93 5.12 -7.11
C PHE A 116 6.31 5.06 -6.48
N SER A 117 6.60 5.92 -5.49
CA SER A 117 7.89 5.90 -4.78
C SER A 117 8.16 4.57 -4.08
N MET A 118 7.13 3.93 -3.54
CA MET A 118 7.26 2.60 -2.94
C MET A 118 7.53 1.56 -4.02
N ASP A 119 6.75 1.52 -5.11
CA ASP A 119 7.04 0.60 -6.22
C ASP A 119 8.44 0.76 -6.82
N LEU A 120 8.95 2.00 -6.93
CA LEU A 120 10.33 2.25 -7.38
C LEU A 120 11.38 1.47 -6.56
N ILE A 121 11.09 1.25 -5.28
CA ILE A 121 11.99 0.63 -4.30
C ILE A 121 11.63 -0.85 -4.07
N THR A 122 10.36 -1.23 -4.17
CA THR A 122 9.85 -2.50 -3.63
C THR A 122 9.29 -3.46 -4.67
N THR A 123 9.28 -3.13 -5.96
CA THR A 123 8.77 -4.04 -6.99
C THR A 123 9.73 -5.20 -7.23
N THR A 124 9.37 -6.38 -6.73
CA THR A 124 10.12 -7.63 -6.95
C THR A 124 9.54 -8.48 -8.10
N ASN A 125 8.56 -7.95 -8.83
CA ASN A 125 7.89 -8.66 -9.92
C ASN A 125 8.50 -8.26 -11.26
N GLU A 126 9.16 -9.21 -11.92
CA GLU A 126 9.74 -9.04 -13.27
C GLU A 126 8.73 -8.41 -14.24
N TYR A 127 7.46 -8.82 -14.21
CA TYR A 127 6.43 -8.23 -15.05
C TYR A 127 6.22 -6.74 -14.75
N ALA A 128 5.96 -6.40 -13.49
CA ALA A 128 5.73 -5.01 -13.09
C ALA A 128 6.93 -4.11 -13.43
N ILE A 129 8.15 -4.63 -13.27
CA ILE A 129 9.40 -3.95 -13.66
C ILE A 129 9.36 -3.51 -15.12
N PHE A 130 8.89 -4.34 -16.06
CA PHE A 130 8.84 -3.97 -17.48
C PHE A 130 7.59 -3.20 -17.89
N HIS A 131 6.53 -3.23 -17.08
CA HIS A 131 5.20 -2.78 -17.50
C HIS A 131 4.67 -1.55 -16.76
N HIS A 132 5.28 -1.13 -15.65
CA HIS A 132 4.92 0.14 -15.02
C HIS A 132 5.18 1.31 -15.96
N VAL A 133 4.17 2.12 -16.19
CA VAL A 133 4.24 3.27 -17.10
C VAL A 133 3.92 4.56 -16.35
N TYR A 134 4.70 4.82 -15.30
CA TYR A 134 4.50 5.95 -14.38
C TYR A 134 4.29 7.28 -15.08
N PHE A 135 5.01 7.56 -16.16
CA PHE A 135 5.00 8.86 -16.83
C PHE A 135 4.10 8.91 -18.08
N TRP A 136 3.29 7.88 -18.35
CA TRP A 136 2.37 7.89 -19.48
C TRP A 136 1.33 9.02 -19.33
N PRO A 137 0.96 9.73 -20.43
CA PRO A 137 1.31 9.49 -21.84
C PRO A 137 2.59 10.16 -22.32
N LEU A 138 3.35 10.83 -21.44
CA LEU A 138 4.57 11.54 -21.84
C LEU A 138 5.73 10.57 -22.11
N TRP A 139 5.80 9.47 -21.37
CA TRP A 139 6.87 8.48 -21.50
C TRP A 139 6.38 7.07 -21.14
N ASN A 140 6.75 6.09 -21.98
CA ASN A 140 6.34 4.68 -21.86
C ASN A 140 7.41 3.80 -21.18
N PHE A 141 8.46 4.40 -20.64
CA PHE A 141 9.54 3.64 -20.00
C PHE A 141 9.21 3.40 -18.54
N SER A 142 9.37 2.14 -18.11
CA SER A 142 9.32 1.78 -16.71
C SER A 142 10.60 2.17 -16.01
N PHE A 143 10.47 2.72 -14.81
CA PHE A 143 11.60 3.16 -14.01
C PHE A 143 11.54 2.44 -12.67
N HIS A 144 12.55 1.64 -12.33
CA HIS A 144 12.69 1.00 -11.02
C HIS A 144 14.16 1.05 -10.60
N LEU A 145 14.44 1.15 -9.30
CA LEU A 145 15.81 1.16 -8.82
C LEU A 145 16.55 -0.14 -9.15
N GLU A 146 15.84 -1.27 -9.22
CA GLU A 146 16.41 -2.56 -9.64
C GLU A 146 17.03 -2.52 -11.06
N TYR A 147 16.54 -1.66 -11.96
CA TYR A 147 17.19 -1.45 -13.28
C TYR A 147 18.50 -0.68 -13.20
N ILE A 148 18.64 0.20 -12.20
CA ILE A 148 19.85 1.02 -12.05
C ILE A 148 20.92 0.18 -11.36
N PHE A 149 20.52 -0.62 -10.38
CA PHE A 149 21.38 -1.54 -9.65
C PHE A 149 21.30 -2.95 -10.25
N LEU A 150 21.72 -3.08 -11.52
CA LEU A 150 21.60 -4.24 -12.43
C LEU A 150 21.99 -5.65 -11.93
N SER A 151 22.40 -5.82 -10.67
CA SER A 151 22.44 -7.13 -10.03
C SER A 151 21.25 -7.27 -9.08
N LEU A 152 20.19 -7.93 -9.54
CA LEU A 152 19.00 -8.35 -8.77
C LEU A 152 19.30 -9.17 -7.49
N ASN A 153 20.58 -9.46 -7.23
CA ASN A 153 21.07 -10.13 -6.05
C ASN A 153 21.80 -9.18 -5.08
N ASP A 154 21.71 -7.86 -5.24
CA ASP A 154 22.36 -6.93 -4.32
C ASP A 154 21.65 -6.98 -2.95
N PRO A 155 22.28 -7.57 -1.92
CA PRO A 155 21.67 -7.65 -0.60
C PRO A 155 21.33 -6.27 -0.02
N ILE A 156 21.95 -5.20 -0.52
CA ILE A 156 21.70 -3.83 -0.09
C ILE A 156 20.26 -3.41 -0.41
N ILE A 157 19.73 -3.72 -1.60
CA ILE A 157 18.34 -3.37 -1.96
C ILE A 157 17.36 -4.08 -1.05
N TRP A 158 17.59 -5.37 -0.81
CA TRP A 158 16.76 -6.16 0.09
C TRP A 158 16.81 -5.64 1.54
N ILE A 159 18.00 -5.28 2.04
CA ILE A 159 18.16 -4.67 3.35
C ILE A 159 17.44 -3.33 3.44
N LEU A 160 17.50 -2.50 2.40
CA LEU A 160 16.78 -1.23 2.35
C LEU A 160 15.26 -1.45 2.36
N GLN A 161 14.76 -2.36 1.52
CA GLN A 161 13.34 -2.70 1.47
C GLN A 161 12.85 -3.23 2.83
N LEU A 162 13.57 -4.18 3.42
CA LEU A 162 13.28 -4.71 4.76
C LEU A 162 13.33 -3.60 5.82
N GLY A 163 14.34 -2.74 5.78
CA GLY A 163 14.51 -1.62 6.71
C GLY A 163 13.33 -0.64 6.65
N ILE A 164 12.93 -0.23 5.45
CA ILE A 164 11.77 0.63 5.22
C ILE A 164 10.50 -0.04 5.76
N ASN A 165 10.30 -1.30 5.43
CA ASN A 165 9.18 -2.12 5.87
C ASN A 165 9.08 -2.24 7.40
N PHE A 166 10.19 -2.53 8.08
CA PHE A 166 10.26 -2.58 9.54
C PHE A 166 10.04 -1.21 10.18
N LEU A 167 10.58 -0.14 9.60
CA LEU A 167 10.34 1.22 10.08
C LEU A 167 8.84 1.57 9.97
N ILE A 168 8.22 1.27 8.84
CA ILE A 168 6.80 1.51 8.60
C ILE A 168 5.97 0.81 9.69
N ILE A 169 6.25 -0.47 9.92
CA ILE A 169 5.55 -1.23 10.97
C ILE A 169 5.83 -0.70 12.36
N GLY A 170 7.08 -0.40 12.69
CA GLY A 170 7.46 0.12 14.01
C GLY A 170 6.71 1.39 14.35
N PHE A 171 6.58 2.32 13.39
CA PHE A 171 5.79 3.53 13.58
C PHE A 171 4.29 3.26 13.68
N PHE A 172 3.75 2.35 12.88
CA PHE A 172 2.35 1.96 12.99
C PHE A 172 2.06 1.36 14.37
N LEU A 173 2.94 0.49 14.86
CA LEU A 173 2.83 -0.15 16.17
C LEU A 173 2.94 0.84 17.31
N ARG A 174 3.87 1.79 17.22
CA ARG A 174 3.97 2.90 18.17
C ARG A 174 2.67 3.69 18.20
N ASP A 175 2.15 4.10 17.05
CA ASP A 175 0.92 4.90 17.00
C ASP A 175 -0.26 4.10 17.57
N TYR A 176 -0.34 2.81 17.27
CA TYR A 176 -1.42 1.94 17.72
C TYR A 176 -1.36 1.59 19.22
N PHE A 177 -0.22 1.11 19.71
CA PHE A 177 -0.08 0.58 21.07
C PHE A 177 0.39 1.60 22.09
N ILE A 178 1.21 2.58 21.69
CA ILE A 178 1.83 3.55 22.61
C ILE A 178 1.04 4.86 22.62
N MET A 179 0.70 5.37 21.45
CA MET A 179 -0.03 6.65 21.34
C MET A 179 -1.56 6.45 21.43
N GLU A 180 -2.03 5.19 21.51
CA GLU A 180 -3.44 4.78 21.47
C GLU A 180 -4.23 5.39 20.29
N LYS A 181 -3.54 5.74 19.20
CA LYS A 181 -4.17 6.28 18.00
C LYS A 181 -4.68 5.13 17.17
N ARG A 182 -6.00 5.10 16.97
CA ARG A 182 -6.66 4.08 16.16
C ARG A 182 -6.60 4.44 14.68
N PRO A 183 -5.86 3.69 13.84
CA PRO A 183 -5.91 3.87 12.39
C PRO A 183 -7.32 3.60 11.84
N TRP A 184 -8.07 2.70 12.48
CA TRP A 184 -9.43 2.34 12.07
C TRP A 184 -10.48 3.44 12.29
N ASN A 185 -10.21 4.40 13.19
CA ASN A 185 -11.08 5.58 13.36
C ASN A 185 -11.10 6.48 12.12
N LEU A 186 -10.23 6.23 11.12
CA LEU A 186 -10.29 6.84 9.80
C LEU A 186 -11.43 6.29 8.94
N PHE A 187 -11.86 5.04 9.17
CA PHE A 187 -12.79 4.30 8.31
C PHE A 187 -14.18 4.19 8.93
N ILE A 188 -14.28 4.28 10.25
CA ILE A 188 -15.52 4.15 10.99
C ILE A 188 -15.62 5.34 11.94
N LYS A 189 -16.79 6.00 11.97
CA LYS A 189 -17.12 7.09 12.90
C LYS A 189 -17.27 6.51 14.32
N MET A 190 -16.18 6.00 14.88
CA MET A 190 -16.13 5.50 16.25
C MET A 190 -15.93 6.68 17.20
N ASP A 191 -16.56 6.60 18.36
CA ASP A 191 -16.35 7.53 19.47
C ASP A 191 -14.84 7.70 19.71
N GLU A 192 -14.37 8.95 19.68
CA GLU A 192 -12.96 9.32 19.91
C GLU A 192 -12.50 8.87 21.32
N ASN A 193 -13.44 8.61 22.24
CA ASN A 193 -13.20 8.10 23.59
C ASN A 193 -13.30 6.57 23.74
N ALA A 194 -13.63 5.84 22.67
CA ALA A 194 -13.72 4.38 22.76
C ALA A 194 -12.34 3.80 23.12
N LYS A 195 -12.28 2.86 24.07
CA LYS A 195 -11.05 2.10 24.40
C LYS A 195 -10.78 0.99 23.40
N ILE A 196 -9.54 0.89 22.90
CA ILE A 196 -9.17 -0.09 21.85
C ILE A 196 -9.62 -1.47 22.32
N SER A 197 -10.49 -2.12 21.53
CA SER A 197 -11.03 -3.42 21.94
C SER A 197 -9.94 -4.49 21.86
N VAL A 198 -10.10 -5.56 22.64
CA VAL A 198 -9.21 -6.73 22.54
C VAL A 198 -9.21 -7.28 21.12
N LEU A 199 -10.36 -7.25 20.44
CA LEU A 199 -10.51 -7.70 19.06
C LEU A 199 -9.69 -6.85 18.06
N ASP A 200 -9.68 -5.53 18.23
CA ASP A 200 -8.87 -4.63 17.39
C ASP A 200 -7.38 -4.95 17.54
N LYS A 201 -6.93 -5.20 18.77
CA LYS A 201 -5.53 -5.55 19.06
C LYS A 201 -5.17 -6.89 18.44
N VAL A 202 -6.06 -7.89 18.55
CA VAL A 202 -5.88 -9.21 17.93
C VAL A 202 -5.79 -9.08 16.41
N LEU A 203 -6.65 -8.29 15.78
CA LEU A 203 -6.62 -8.09 14.33
C LEU A 203 -5.31 -7.46 13.86
N VAL A 204 -4.84 -6.41 14.55
CA VAL A 204 -3.53 -5.79 14.26
C VAL A 204 -2.40 -6.80 14.44
N ILE A 205 -2.42 -7.59 15.52
CA ILE A 205 -1.43 -8.65 15.76
C ILE A 205 -1.43 -9.69 14.63
N LEU A 206 -2.60 -10.10 14.14
CA LEU A 206 -2.70 -11.05 13.03
C LEU A 206 -2.14 -10.47 11.73
N ILE A 207 -2.43 -9.20 11.41
CA ILE A 207 -1.87 -8.51 10.25
C ILE A 207 -0.34 -8.47 10.34
N LEU A 208 0.21 -8.19 11.53
CA LEU A 208 1.65 -8.14 11.76
C LEU A 208 2.30 -9.51 11.70
N ILE A 209 1.67 -10.55 12.26
CA ILE A 209 2.18 -11.93 12.19
C ILE A 209 2.25 -12.36 10.73
N PHE A 210 1.19 -12.10 9.96
CA PHE A 210 1.16 -12.41 8.53
C PHE A 210 2.25 -11.66 7.77
N TYR A 211 2.45 -10.39 8.09
CA TYR A 211 3.49 -9.57 7.51
C TYR A 211 4.91 -10.07 7.85
N ILE A 212 5.20 -10.24 9.13
CA ILE A 212 6.52 -10.66 9.63
C ILE A 212 6.86 -12.01 9.01
N TYR A 213 5.95 -12.99 9.10
CA TYR A 213 6.13 -14.31 8.50
C TYR A 213 6.54 -14.25 7.03
N TRP A 214 5.88 -13.39 6.26
CA TRP A 214 6.20 -13.26 4.84
C TRP A 214 7.57 -12.64 4.61
N GLN A 215 7.93 -11.58 5.37
CA GLN A 215 9.27 -11.02 5.31
C GLN A 215 10.32 -12.10 5.65
N THR A 216 10.05 -12.96 6.65
CA THR A 216 10.93 -14.10 6.96
C THR A 216 10.96 -15.12 5.83
N SER A 217 9.84 -15.39 5.16
CA SER A 217 9.77 -16.32 4.02
C SER A 217 10.54 -15.79 2.81
N LEU A 218 10.50 -14.48 2.59
CA LEU A 218 11.27 -13.76 1.58
C LEU A 218 12.78 -13.80 1.90
N ILE A 219 13.15 -13.54 3.16
CA ILE A 219 14.52 -13.68 3.67
C ILE A 219 15.04 -15.10 3.46
N LEU A 220 14.27 -16.13 3.84
CA LEU A 220 14.63 -17.53 3.66
C LEU A 220 14.89 -17.85 2.17
N LYS A 221 14.03 -17.34 1.27
CA LYS A 221 14.21 -17.51 -0.17
C LYS A 221 15.47 -16.83 -0.71
N ILE A 222 15.82 -15.65 -0.21
CA ILE A 222 17.06 -14.93 -0.55
C ILE A 222 18.30 -15.75 -0.14
N PHE A 223 18.25 -16.41 1.01
CA PHE A 223 19.36 -17.23 1.52
C PHE A 223 19.32 -18.70 1.06
N GLY A 224 18.51 -19.03 0.05
CA GLY A 224 18.43 -20.38 -0.52
C GLY A 224 17.73 -21.42 0.38
N GLY A 225 17.01 -20.97 1.39
CA GLY A 225 16.14 -21.82 2.22
C GLY A 225 14.80 -22.11 1.56
N GLU A 226 14.21 -23.26 1.88
CA GLU A 226 12.85 -23.59 1.45
C GLU A 226 11.82 -22.68 2.15
N THR A 227 10.84 -22.19 1.39
CA THR A 227 9.74 -21.40 1.96
C THR A 227 8.84 -22.29 2.80
N PHE A 228 8.54 -21.85 4.02
CA PHE A 228 7.59 -22.53 4.91
C PHE A 228 6.16 -22.43 4.33
N ASP A 229 5.38 -23.50 4.39
CA ASP A 229 3.99 -23.50 3.89
C ASP A 229 3.03 -23.08 5.02
N ILE A 230 2.51 -21.85 4.92
CA ILE A 230 1.67 -21.26 5.95
C ILE A 230 0.28 -21.91 6.01
N VAL A 231 -0.20 -22.47 4.88
CA VAL A 231 -1.49 -23.14 4.84
C VAL A 231 -1.39 -24.42 5.65
N ALA A 232 -0.29 -25.17 5.49
CA ALA A 232 -0.04 -26.35 6.31
C ALA A 232 0.15 -26.01 7.80
N PHE A 233 0.84 -24.91 8.13
CA PHE A 233 1.06 -24.49 9.52
C PHE A 233 -0.23 -24.05 10.22
N PHE A 234 -1.05 -23.20 9.59
CA PHE A 234 -2.31 -22.77 10.20
C PHE A 234 -3.36 -23.88 10.21
N VAL A 235 -3.46 -24.69 9.15
CA VAL A 235 -4.32 -25.88 9.17
C VAL A 235 -3.91 -26.81 10.31
N GLY A 236 -2.61 -27.04 10.52
CA GLY A 236 -2.10 -27.87 11.62
C GLY A 236 -2.25 -27.29 13.03
N ILE A 237 -2.47 -25.97 13.18
CA ILE A 237 -2.79 -25.35 14.48
C ILE A 237 -4.28 -25.50 14.81
N PHE A 238 -5.14 -25.58 13.79
CA PHE A 238 -6.60 -25.62 13.94
C PHE A 238 -7.23 -27.00 13.69
N THR A 239 -6.42 -28.03 13.43
CA THR A 239 -6.80 -29.45 13.39
C THR A 239 -6.12 -30.22 14.51
#